data_AF-A0A6P6RKW7-F1
#
_entry.id   AF-A0A6P6RKW7-F1
#
_cell.length_a   1.000
_cell.length_b   1.000
_cell.length_c   1.000
_cell.angle_alpha   90.00
_cell.angle_beta   90.00
_cell.angle_gamma   90.00
#
_symmetry.space_group_name_H-M   'P 1'
#
loop_
_entity.id
_entity.type
_entity.pdbx_description
1 polymer ?
#
loop_
_entity_poly.entity_id
_entity_poly.type
_entity_poly.pdbx_seq_one_letter_code
_entity_poly.pdbx_strand_id
1 'polypeptide(L)'
;MNPFLYSSVIKHGKQLDFHRFSDSAASRSFNYTPVQSGLFPGMSDHIQRSYSLLKGPDLDLLTSSMMTKLQQVLRCRFQSSEESGSDGDWQEAELYEFCKCVMFRTTFNTLYGHSEKLCLDQLREDFEKFDGIFPLLMARVPIALLGKTKEIREKLIRFFYPQRMEEWRAPCKFIQKRMELFQQYDMLQDRDKAAHHFAMMWAAVGNTIPAAFWCLYHLISCPEALAAVRAEIISVVGEKNMKLIFEEDITITRQQLEQMVNLESSINESLRLSSVSMNIRVVQEDFCLRLGDQHSINLRKDDIVALYPESTHLDPEIYDQPQRFRFDRFVEDGKEKTDFYKCGQKVRYYLMPFGSGATQCPGRFFAMNELKQFVCVTLLMCEMQLSENQQEAMLDKSRAGLGVMPPVNQITFKYRTKKPGDNMKREE
;
A
#
# COMPACT_ATOMS: atom_id res chain seq x y z
N MET A 1 -11.08 22.01 -4.20
CA MET A 1 -12.31 21.25 -4.56
C MET A 1 -13.27 21.32 -3.38
N ASN A 2 -14.59 21.16 -3.58
CA ASN A 2 -15.54 21.16 -2.45
C ASN A 2 -15.82 19.72 -1.97
N PRO A 3 -15.35 19.31 -0.79
CA PRO A 3 -15.50 17.92 -0.32
C PRO A 3 -16.96 17.53 -0.02
N PHE A 4 -17.85 18.50 0.20
CA PHE A 4 -19.28 18.24 0.40
C PHE A 4 -19.95 17.71 -0.88
N LEU A 5 -19.38 18.00 -2.05
CA LEU A 5 -19.88 17.54 -3.35
C LEU A 5 -19.35 16.16 -3.75
N TYR A 6 -18.37 15.59 -3.05
CA TYR A 6 -17.81 14.27 -3.40
C TYR A 6 -18.88 13.18 -3.39
N SER A 7 -19.86 13.27 -2.49
CA SER A 7 -20.95 12.29 -2.40
C SER A 7 -21.82 12.24 -3.66
N SER A 8 -21.98 13.36 -4.37
CA SER A 8 -22.68 13.43 -5.66
C SER A 8 -21.95 12.65 -6.75
N VAL A 9 -20.63 12.57 -6.72
CA VAL A 9 -19.87 11.77 -7.71
C VAL A 9 -19.79 10.31 -7.27
N ILE A 10 -19.51 10.05 -5.99
CA ILE A 10 -19.23 8.71 -5.47
C ILE A 10 -20.46 7.79 -5.53
N LYS A 11 -21.68 8.33 -5.36
CA LYS A 11 -22.92 7.54 -5.29
C LYS A 11 -23.55 7.21 -6.65
N HIS A 12 -23.18 7.90 -7.73
CA HIS A 12 -23.83 7.78 -9.05
C HIS A 12 -23.29 6.62 -9.91
N GLY A 13 -23.14 5.42 -9.35
CA GLY A 13 -22.42 4.30 -9.98
C GLY A 13 -22.97 3.75 -11.31
N LYS A 14 -24.23 4.05 -11.68
CA LYS A 14 -24.80 3.59 -12.97
C LYS A 14 -24.37 4.46 -14.17
N GLN A 15 -24.30 5.77 -13.97
CA GLN A 15 -23.99 6.75 -15.02
C GLN A 15 -22.52 7.18 -14.98
N LEU A 16 -21.86 6.97 -13.84
CA LEU A 16 -20.44 7.23 -13.62
C LEU A 16 -19.74 5.89 -13.34
N ASP A 17 -19.10 5.31 -14.36
CA ASP A 17 -18.39 4.04 -14.26
C ASP A 17 -16.88 4.25 -14.16
N PHE A 18 -16.23 3.50 -13.29
CA PHE A 18 -14.77 3.45 -13.21
C PHE A 18 -14.18 2.24 -13.92
N HIS A 19 -14.96 1.16 -14.02
CA HIS A 19 -14.43 -0.13 -14.41
C HIS A 19 -13.91 -0.11 -15.85
N ARG A 20 -14.58 0.57 -16.78
CA ARG A 20 -14.12 0.78 -18.17
C ARG A 20 -12.76 1.47 -18.24
N PHE A 21 -12.55 2.52 -17.44
CA PHE A 21 -11.24 3.20 -17.38
C PHE A 21 -10.18 2.26 -16.81
N SER A 22 -10.48 1.61 -15.68
CA SER A 22 -9.52 0.73 -15.00
C SER A 22 -9.13 -0.47 -15.85
N ASP A 23 -10.08 -1.11 -16.55
CA ASP A 23 -9.83 -2.26 -17.42
C ASP A 23 -8.96 -1.85 -18.62
N SER A 24 -9.27 -0.71 -19.27
CA SER A 24 -8.46 -0.18 -20.36
C SER A 24 -7.04 0.23 -19.93
N ALA A 25 -6.90 0.88 -18.78
CA ALA A 25 -5.61 1.32 -18.26
C ALA A 25 -4.73 0.13 -17.85
N ALA A 26 -5.29 -0.84 -17.13
CA ALA A 26 -4.56 -1.99 -16.63
C ALA A 26 -4.20 -2.96 -17.77
N SER A 27 -5.13 -3.30 -18.67
CA SER A 27 -4.86 -4.16 -19.83
C SER A 27 -3.72 -3.62 -20.72
N ARG A 28 -3.72 -2.31 -21.00
CA ARG A 28 -2.64 -1.67 -21.78
C ARG A 28 -1.29 -1.69 -21.05
N SER A 29 -1.29 -1.37 -19.77
CA SER A 29 -0.06 -1.25 -18.98
C SER A 29 0.60 -2.61 -18.76
N PHE A 30 -0.19 -3.61 -18.39
CA PHE A 30 0.27 -4.97 -18.06
C PHE A 30 0.19 -5.97 -19.22
N ASN A 31 -0.36 -5.57 -20.36
CA ASN A 31 -0.39 -6.36 -21.61
C ASN A 31 -1.17 -7.68 -21.52
N TYR A 32 -2.39 -7.61 -21.02
CA TYR A 32 -3.37 -8.70 -21.05
C TYR A 32 -4.65 -8.25 -21.76
N THR A 33 -5.45 -9.21 -22.22
CA THR A 33 -6.73 -8.92 -22.89
C THR A 33 -7.77 -8.33 -21.91
N PRO A 34 -8.42 -7.19 -22.21
CA PRO A 34 -9.38 -6.56 -21.30
C PRO A 34 -10.50 -7.50 -20.85
N VAL A 35 -10.82 -7.51 -19.56
CA VAL A 35 -11.79 -8.47 -18.98
C VAL A 35 -13.24 -8.11 -19.33
N GLN A 36 -13.50 -6.87 -19.74
CA GLN A 36 -14.82 -6.40 -20.19
C GLN A 36 -14.98 -6.43 -21.72
N SER A 37 -14.03 -7.04 -22.45
CA SER A 37 -14.08 -7.14 -23.92
C SER A 37 -15.20 -8.05 -24.46
N GLY A 38 -15.90 -8.79 -23.59
CA GLY A 38 -16.87 -9.82 -23.97
C GLY A 38 -16.26 -11.19 -24.26
N LEU A 39 -14.92 -11.29 -24.41
CA LEU A 39 -14.21 -12.55 -24.63
C LEU A 39 -14.22 -13.48 -23.39
N PHE A 40 -14.36 -12.90 -22.20
CA PHE A 40 -14.39 -13.64 -20.93
C PHE A 40 -15.66 -13.29 -20.12
N PRO A 41 -16.83 -13.83 -20.51
CA PRO A 41 -18.10 -13.50 -19.85
C PRO A 41 -18.05 -13.68 -18.33
N GLY A 42 -18.46 -12.65 -17.58
CA GLY A 42 -18.51 -12.66 -16.12
C GLY A 42 -17.16 -12.65 -15.39
N MET A 43 -16.02 -12.67 -16.08
CA MET A 43 -14.70 -12.72 -15.45
C MET A 43 -14.43 -11.53 -14.53
N SER A 44 -14.79 -10.32 -14.96
CA SER A 44 -14.70 -9.10 -14.14
C SER A 44 -15.43 -9.29 -12.79
N ASP A 45 -16.67 -9.79 -12.82
CA ASP A 45 -17.48 -9.97 -11.62
C ASP A 45 -16.90 -11.08 -10.72
N HIS A 46 -16.40 -12.17 -11.30
CA HIS A 46 -15.72 -13.22 -10.54
C HIS A 46 -14.45 -12.72 -9.87
N ILE A 47 -13.65 -11.90 -10.57
CA ILE A 47 -12.47 -11.24 -9.99
C ILE A 47 -12.90 -10.34 -8.83
N GLN A 48 -13.94 -9.51 -9.00
CA GLN A 48 -14.43 -8.63 -7.95
C GLN A 48 -14.93 -9.42 -6.73
N ARG A 49 -15.65 -10.53 -6.95
CA ARG A 49 -16.11 -11.43 -5.89
C ARG A 49 -14.92 -12.02 -5.12
N SER A 50 -13.82 -12.37 -5.78
CA SER A 50 -12.63 -12.93 -5.13
C SER A 50 -12.01 -12.01 -4.08
N TYR A 51 -12.20 -10.69 -4.19
CA TYR A 51 -11.75 -9.72 -3.18
C TYR A 51 -12.43 -9.88 -1.82
N SER A 52 -13.50 -10.68 -1.71
CA SER A 52 -14.06 -11.03 -0.40
C SER A 52 -13.07 -11.79 0.49
N LEU A 53 -12.05 -12.41 -0.10
CA LEU A 53 -10.98 -13.12 0.61
C LEU A 53 -9.92 -12.17 1.20
N LEU A 54 -10.03 -10.86 0.96
CA LEU A 54 -9.17 -9.81 1.53
C LEU A 54 -9.85 -9.09 2.72
N LYS A 55 -10.93 -9.65 3.25
CA LYS A 55 -11.71 -9.11 4.37
C LYS A 55 -12.28 -10.24 5.23
N GLY A 56 -12.85 -9.91 6.39
CA GLY A 56 -13.52 -10.88 7.25
C GLY A 56 -12.54 -11.94 7.81
N PRO A 57 -12.97 -13.20 7.97
CA PRO A 57 -12.13 -14.26 8.55
C PRO A 57 -10.90 -14.63 7.71
N ASP A 58 -10.97 -14.56 6.37
CA ASP A 58 -9.82 -14.88 5.53
C ASP A 58 -8.69 -13.85 5.67
N LEU A 59 -9.03 -12.61 6.03
CA LEU A 59 -8.05 -11.58 6.36
C LEU A 59 -7.24 -11.94 7.62
N ASP A 60 -7.81 -12.65 8.59
CA ASP A 60 -7.10 -13.02 9.83
C ASP A 60 -5.96 -14.02 9.53
N LEU A 61 -6.21 -14.97 8.61
CA LEU A 61 -5.19 -15.90 8.11
C LEU A 61 -4.10 -15.17 7.32
N LEU A 62 -4.49 -14.25 6.44
CA LEU A 62 -3.56 -13.48 5.63
C LEU A 62 -2.67 -12.57 6.51
N THR A 63 -3.27 -11.95 7.52
CA THR A 63 -2.58 -11.08 8.50
C THR A 63 -1.60 -11.89 9.36
N SER A 64 -1.99 -13.10 9.77
CA SER A 64 -1.10 -14.00 10.52
C SER A 64 0.08 -14.46 9.66
N SER A 65 -0.18 -14.83 8.40
CA SER A 65 0.87 -15.20 7.44
C SER A 65 1.84 -14.04 7.19
N MET A 66 1.35 -12.82 7.02
CA MET A 66 2.17 -11.61 6.91
C MET A 66 3.09 -11.43 8.12
N MET A 67 2.55 -11.54 9.34
CA MET A 67 3.35 -11.43 10.57
C MET A 67 4.50 -12.43 10.62
N THR A 68 4.23 -13.70 10.34
CA THR A 68 5.25 -14.75 10.29
C THR A 68 6.32 -14.45 9.24
N LYS A 69 5.91 -14.11 8.01
CA LYS A 69 6.86 -13.83 6.92
C LYS A 69 7.69 -12.58 7.19
N LEU A 70 7.10 -11.55 7.79
CA LEU A 70 7.77 -10.31 8.13
C LEU A 70 8.88 -10.55 9.15
N GLN A 71 8.59 -11.27 10.22
CA GLN A 71 9.56 -11.63 11.25
C GLN A 71 10.72 -12.44 10.67
N GLN A 72 10.42 -13.41 9.81
CA GLN A 72 11.45 -14.20 9.13
C GLN A 72 12.36 -13.31 8.25
N VAL A 73 11.77 -12.42 7.46
CA VAL A 73 12.53 -11.49 6.59
C VAL A 73 13.40 -10.55 7.40
N LEU A 74 12.86 -9.95 8.47
CA LEU A 74 13.59 -9.02 9.33
C LEU A 74 14.68 -9.72 10.15
N ARG A 75 14.40 -10.90 10.74
CA ARG A 75 15.42 -11.70 11.45
C ARG A 75 16.58 -12.07 10.54
N CYS A 76 16.31 -12.59 9.34
CA CYS A 76 17.38 -12.90 8.38
C CYS A 76 18.22 -11.66 8.02
N ARG A 77 17.58 -10.50 7.85
CA ARG A 77 18.27 -9.25 7.51
C ARG A 77 19.14 -8.74 8.64
N PHE A 78 18.66 -8.81 9.88
CA PHE A 78 19.41 -8.30 11.03
C PHE A 78 20.52 -9.27 11.45
N GLN A 79 20.31 -10.58 11.36
CA GLN A 79 21.35 -11.59 11.59
C GLN A 79 22.51 -11.48 10.58
N SER A 80 22.23 -11.34 9.29
CA SER A 80 23.29 -11.18 8.28
C SER A 80 24.11 -9.90 8.45
N SER A 81 23.55 -8.92 9.17
CA SER A 81 24.21 -7.65 9.45
C SER A 81 25.15 -7.74 10.67
N GLU A 82 24.84 -8.58 11.66
CA GLU A 82 25.69 -8.86 12.83
C GLU A 82 26.98 -9.60 12.46
N GLU A 83 26.96 -10.41 11.40
CA GLU A 83 28.18 -11.09 10.89
C GLU A 83 29.17 -10.12 10.23
N SER A 84 28.73 -8.90 9.87
CA SER A 84 29.50 -7.91 9.09
C SER A 84 30.05 -6.73 9.90
N GLY A 85 29.67 -6.59 11.17
CA GLY A 85 30.09 -5.49 12.06
C GLY A 85 30.36 -5.96 13.48
N SER A 86 31.05 -5.16 14.28
CA SER A 86 31.16 -5.38 15.73
C SER A 86 29.77 -5.37 16.36
N ASP A 87 29.48 -6.38 17.19
CA ASP A 87 28.21 -6.57 17.90
C ASP A 87 27.79 -5.30 18.68
N GLY A 88 26.79 -4.56 18.15
CA GLY A 88 26.20 -3.37 18.79
C GLY A 88 26.45 -2.02 18.09
N ASP A 89 27.06 -1.99 16.91
CA ASP A 89 27.28 -0.75 16.16
C ASP A 89 26.07 -0.31 15.31
N TRP A 90 25.89 1.01 15.19
CA TRP A 90 24.91 1.60 14.28
C TRP A 90 25.27 1.32 12.83
N GLN A 91 24.31 0.82 12.05
CA GLN A 91 24.42 0.59 10.62
C GLN A 91 23.73 1.70 9.85
N GLU A 92 24.39 2.20 8.81
CA GLU A 92 23.83 3.21 7.93
C GLU A 92 23.24 2.57 6.67
N ALA A 93 22.05 3.01 6.26
CA ALA A 93 21.36 2.52 5.07
C ALA A 93 20.45 3.60 4.47
N GLU A 94 19.96 3.35 3.25
CA GLU A 94 18.92 4.16 2.62
C GLU A 94 17.53 3.62 3.02
N LEU A 95 16.68 4.50 3.54
CA LEU A 95 15.42 4.15 4.19
C LEU A 95 14.40 3.60 3.19
N TYR A 96 14.32 4.17 1.98
CA TYR A 96 13.37 3.70 0.97
C TYR A 96 13.76 2.33 0.42
N GLU A 97 15.05 2.09 0.20
CA GLU A 97 15.64 0.79 -0.17
C GLU A 97 15.39 -0.25 0.93
N PHE A 98 15.54 0.11 2.20
CA PHE A 98 15.17 -0.75 3.32
C PHE A 98 13.69 -1.16 3.25
N CYS A 99 12.77 -0.21 3.08
CA CYS A 99 11.35 -0.48 2.92
C CYS A 99 11.07 -1.35 1.69
N LYS A 100 11.68 -1.06 0.53
CA LYS A 100 11.55 -1.85 -0.71
C LYS A 100 11.98 -3.30 -0.48
N CYS A 101 13.14 -3.55 0.13
CA CYS A 101 13.64 -4.90 0.40
C CYS A 101 12.66 -5.70 1.26
N VAL A 102 12.26 -5.13 2.40
CA VAL A 102 11.46 -5.84 3.41
C VAL A 102 10.03 -6.04 2.92
N MET A 103 9.36 -4.98 2.50
CA MET A 103 7.94 -5.05 2.12
C MET A 103 7.74 -5.86 0.83
N PHE A 104 8.58 -5.69 -0.20
CA PHE A 104 8.42 -6.43 -1.44
C PHE A 104 8.50 -7.95 -1.22
N ARG A 105 9.56 -8.40 -0.51
CA ARG A 105 9.78 -9.82 -0.22
C ARG A 105 8.67 -10.38 0.67
N THR A 106 8.27 -9.63 1.69
CA THR A 106 7.27 -10.09 2.65
C THR A 106 5.89 -10.18 2.01
N THR A 107 5.41 -9.12 1.37
CA THR A 107 4.12 -9.11 0.68
C THR A 107 4.07 -10.15 -0.45
N PHE A 108 5.17 -10.36 -1.19
CA PHE A 108 5.25 -11.47 -2.17
C PHE A 108 5.05 -12.82 -1.47
N ASN A 109 5.85 -13.11 -0.44
CA ASN A 109 5.82 -14.40 0.25
C ASN A 109 4.46 -14.67 0.90
N THR A 110 3.77 -13.64 1.35
CA THR A 110 2.42 -13.73 1.93
C THR A 110 1.36 -14.00 0.89
N LEU A 111 1.42 -13.36 -0.28
CA LEU A 111 0.40 -13.54 -1.32
C LEU A 111 0.65 -14.80 -2.16
N TYR A 112 1.86 -14.95 -2.68
CA TYR A 112 2.23 -15.95 -3.67
C TYR A 112 2.93 -17.18 -3.08
N GLY A 113 3.32 -17.13 -1.81
CA GLY A 113 4.06 -18.22 -1.18
C GLY A 113 5.55 -18.16 -1.50
N HIS A 114 6.24 -19.29 -1.38
CA HIS A 114 7.70 -19.36 -1.46
C HIS A 114 8.17 -20.61 -2.23
N SER A 115 9.41 -20.57 -2.72
CA SER A 115 10.11 -21.68 -3.35
C SER A 115 11.62 -21.38 -3.32
N GLU A 116 12.43 -22.42 -3.17
CA GLU A 116 13.91 -22.33 -3.13
C GLU A 116 14.50 -21.71 -4.40
N LYS A 117 13.79 -21.82 -5.53
CA LYS A 117 14.23 -21.29 -6.83
C LYS A 117 13.86 -19.81 -7.05
N LEU A 118 13.16 -19.16 -6.12
CA LEU A 118 12.70 -17.79 -6.30
C LEU A 118 13.83 -16.78 -6.11
N CYS A 119 14.24 -16.11 -7.19
CA CYS A 119 15.11 -14.94 -7.13
C CYS A 119 14.26 -13.66 -6.96
N LEU A 120 13.85 -13.37 -5.73
CA LEU A 120 13.00 -12.20 -5.43
C LEU A 120 13.73 -10.86 -5.56
N ASP A 121 15.05 -10.84 -5.39
CA ASP A 121 15.83 -9.61 -5.55
C ASP A 121 15.85 -9.16 -7.01
N GLN A 122 16.10 -10.09 -7.94
CA GLN A 122 16.04 -9.77 -9.36
C GLN A 122 14.63 -9.39 -9.79
N LEU A 123 13.59 -10.07 -9.27
CA LEU A 123 12.20 -9.71 -9.55
C LEU A 123 11.89 -8.29 -9.09
N ARG A 124 12.34 -7.91 -7.89
CA ARG A 124 12.17 -6.58 -7.33
C ARG A 124 12.86 -5.51 -8.17
N GLU A 125 14.10 -5.74 -8.59
CA GLU A 125 14.81 -4.80 -9.46
C GLU A 125 14.11 -4.58 -10.80
N ASP A 126 13.61 -5.65 -11.42
CA ASP A 126 12.83 -5.53 -12.66
C ASP A 126 11.51 -4.80 -12.40
N PHE A 127 10.87 -5.08 -11.27
CA PHE A 127 9.65 -4.40 -10.84
C PHE A 127 9.87 -2.89 -10.68
N GLU A 128 10.94 -2.48 -9.99
CA GLU A 128 11.28 -1.07 -9.77
C GLU A 128 11.55 -0.35 -11.10
N LYS A 129 12.27 -0.99 -12.04
CA LYS A 129 12.50 -0.42 -13.38
C LYS A 129 11.19 -0.24 -14.16
N PHE A 130 10.28 -1.21 -14.08
CA PHE A 130 8.96 -1.08 -14.71
C PHE A 130 8.12 0.00 -14.03
N ASP A 131 8.08 0.00 -12.69
CA ASP A 131 7.29 0.91 -11.90
C ASP A 131 7.72 2.36 -12.10
N GLY A 132 9.02 2.64 -12.17
CA GLY A 132 9.55 3.99 -12.47
C GLY A 132 9.07 4.58 -13.80
N ILE A 133 8.68 3.74 -14.77
CA ILE A 133 8.16 4.17 -16.08
C ILE A 133 6.62 4.15 -16.11
N PHE A 134 5.96 3.61 -15.08
CA PHE A 134 4.51 3.45 -15.03
C PHE A 134 3.70 4.75 -15.26
N PRO A 135 4.13 5.94 -14.78
CA PRO A 135 3.43 7.19 -15.09
C PRO A 135 3.32 7.45 -16.60
N LEU A 136 4.35 7.14 -17.38
CA LEU A 136 4.34 7.33 -18.84
C LEU A 136 3.43 6.32 -19.53
N LEU A 137 3.34 5.08 -19.04
CA LEU A 137 2.38 4.07 -19.52
C LEU A 137 0.93 4.51 -19.27
N MET A 138 0.68 5.10 -18.10
CA MET A 138 -0.62 5.65 -17.75
C MET A 138 -0.98 6.87 -18.60
N ALA A 139 0.00 7.73 -18.90
CA ALA A 139 -0.10 8.83 -19.85
C ALA A 139 -0.22 8.39 -21.33
N ARG A 140 -0.31 7.08 -21.60
CA ARG A 140 -0.47 6.47 -22.93
C ARG A 140 0.72 6.68 -23.87
N VAL A 141 1.90 6.96 -23.34
CA VAL A 141 3.12 6.99 -24.16
C VAL A 141 3.36 5.59 -24.74
N PRO A 142 3.55 5.43 -26.06
CA PRO A 142 3.80 4.13 -26.66
C PRO A 142 5.01 3.43 -26.03
N ILE A 143 4.82 2.21 -25.52
CA ILE A 143 5.88 1.47 -24.82
C ILE A 143 7.14 1.24 -25.68
N ALA A 144 7.01 1.22 -27.00
CA ALA A 144 8.13 1.13 -27.94
C ALA A 144 9.11 2.32 -27.86
N LEU A 145 8.67 3.46 -27.31
CA LEU A 145 9.49 4.65 -27.08
C LEU A 145 10.13 4.67 -25.69
N LEU A 146 9.82 3.70 -24.83
CA LEU A 146 10.20 3.69 -23.42
C LEU A 146 11.39 2.75 -23.15
N GLY A 147 12.36 2.72 -24.06
CA GLY A 147 13.58 1.91 -23.94
C GLY A 147 13.29 0.43 -23.65
N LYS A 148 13.92 -0.11 -22.59
CA LYS A 148 13.81 -1.53 -22.22
C LYS A 148 12.51 -1.94 -21.53
N THR A 149 11.56 -1.02 -21.37
CA THR A 149 10.32 -1.26 -20.59
C THR A 149 9.51 -2.42 -21.16
N LYS A 150 9.50 -2.61 -22.49
CA LYS A 150 8.82 -3.74 -23.13
C LYS A 150 9.44 -5.07 -22.71
N GLU A 151 10.77 -5.21 -22.77
CA GLU A 151 11.44 -6.46 -22.37
C GLU A 151 11.29 -6.74 -20.87
N ILE A 152 11.41 -5.70 -20.03
CA ILE A 152 11.24 -5.81 -18.57
C ILE A 152 9.82 -6.28 -18.25
N ARG A 153 8.80 -5.69 -18.88
CA ARG A 153 7.41 -6.13 -18.71
C ARG A 153 7.24 -7.61 -19.09
N GLU A 154 7.81 -8.07 -20.21
CA GLU A 154 7.72 -9.49 -20.57
C GLU A 154 8.49 -10.40 -19.59
N LYS A 155 9.62 -9.95 -19.03
CA LYS A 155 10.35 -10.70 -17.99
C LYS A 155 9.51 -10.85 -16.72
N LEU A 156 8.83 -9.77 -16.31
CA LEU A 156 7.91 -9.76 -15.16
C LEU A 156 6.70 -10.66 -15.41
N ILE A 157 6.09 -10.59 -16.59
CA ILE A 157 4.98 -11.49 -16.96
C ILE A 157 5.45 -12.95 -16.92
N ARG A 158 6.60 -13.28 -17.52
CA ARG A 158 7.18 -14.63 -17.50
C ARG A 158 7.47 -15.16 -16.10
N PHE A 159 7.64 -14.29 -15.12
CA PHE A 159 7.81 -14.70 -13.73
C PHE A 159 6.57 -15.40 -13.17
N PHE A 160 5.38 -14.94 -13.57
CA PHE A 160 4.08 -15.43 -13.08
C PHE A 160 3.42 -16.45 -14.01
N TYR A 161 4.18 -17.15 -14.87
CA TYR A 161 3.61 -18.20 -15.70
C TYR A 161 3.04 -19.33 -14.83
N PRO A 162 1.85 -19.89 -15.16
CA PRO A 162 1.19 -20.93 -14.37
C PRO A 162 2.13 -22.09 -13.99
N GLN A 163 2.94 -22.56 -14.93
CA GLN A 163 3.89 -23.66 -14.72
C GLN A 163 4.93 -23.34 -13.62
N ARG A 164 5.32 -22.07 -13.48
CA ARG A 164 6.21 -21.63 -12.40
C ARG A 164 5.45 -21.49 -11.09
N MET A 165 4.25 -20.94 -11.14
CA MET A 165 3.41 -20.70 -9.97
C MET A 165 2.98 -21.99 -9.28
N GLU A 166 2.81 -23.08 -10.03
CA GLU A 166 2.55 -24.42 -9.50
C GLU A 166 3.68 -24.97 -8.62
N GLU A 167 4.93 -24.52 -8.82
CA GLU A 167 6.05 -24.88 -7.95
C GLU A 167 6.07 -24.10 -6.63
N TRP A 168 5.24 -23.05 -6.48
CA TRP A 168 5.25 -22.18 -5.30
C TRP A 168 4.40 -22.77 -4.18
N ARG A 169 4.96 -22.79 -2.97
CA ARG A 169 4.35 -23.41 -1.81
C ARG A 169 3.61 -22.37 -0.96
N ALA A 170 2.40 -22.74 -0.56
CA ALA A 170 1.52 -21.97 0.31
C ALA A 170 1.17 -20.55 -0.19
N PRO A 171 0.71 -20.36 -1.45
CA PRO A 171 0.04 -19.11 -1.83
C PRO A 171 -1.19 -18.87 -0.95
N CYS A 172 -1.57 -17.61 -0.73
CA CYS A 172 -2.75 -17.33 0.07
C CYS A 172 -4.05 -17.73 -0.67
N LYS A 173 -5.13 -17.94 0.09
CA LYS A 173 -6.44 -18.34 -0.47
C LYS A 173 -6.92 -17.42 -1.60
N PHE A 174 -6.65 -16.11 -1.50
CA PHE A 174 -7.00 -15.15 -2.54
C PHE A 174 -6.27 -15.44 -3.87
N ILE A 175 -4.97 -15.71 -3.82
CA ILE A 175 -4.19 -16.06 -5.02
C ILE A 175 -4.59 -17.45 -5.54
N GLN A 176 -4.77 -18.44 -4.67
CA GLN A 176 -5.29 -19.76 -5.06
C GLN A 176 -6.61 -19.63 -5.82
N LYS A 177 -7.56 -18.86 -5.28
CA LYS A 177 -8.88 -18.68 -5.91
C LYS A 177 -8.78 -18.00 -7.27
N ARG A 178 -7.84 -17.05 -7.43
CA ARG A 178 -7.58 -16.40 -8.71
C ARG A 178 -6.98 -17.35 -9.74
N MET A 179 -6.05 -18.21 -9.32
CA MET A 179 -5.48 -19.24 -10.20
C MET A 179 -6.57 -20.21 -10.66
N GLU A 180 -7.39 -20.73 -9.74
CA GLU A 180 -8.55 -21.58 -10.08
C GLU A 180 -9.52 -20.90 -11.05
N LEU A 181 -9.86 -19.63 -10.79
CA LEU A 181 -10.77 -18.86 -11.63
C LEU A 181 -10.25 -18.76 -13.06
N PHE A 182 -8.96 -18.46 -13.24
CA PHE A 182 -8.37 -18.30 -14.56
C PHE A 182 -8.30 -19.61 -15.36
N GLN A 183 -8.29 -20.77 -14.70
CA GLN A 183 -8.38 -22.07 -15.40
C GLN A 183 -9.78 -22.37 -15.93
N GLN A 184 -10.82 -21.64 -15.51
CA GLN A 184 -12.20 -21.83 -15.99
C GLN A 184 -12.47 -21.16 -17.35
N TYR A 185 -11.49 -20.42 -17.89
CA TYR A 185 -11.62 -19.67 -19.14
C TYR A 185 -10.69 -20.24 -20.20
N ASP A 186 -11.18 -21.15 -21.05
CA ASP A 186 -10.38 -21.87 -22.07
C ASP A 186 -9.63 -20.93 -23.03
N MET A 187 -10.22 -19.77 -23.34
CA MET A 187 -9.61 -18.78 -24.24
C MET A 187 -8.53 -17.92 -23.57
N LEU A 188 -8.44 -17.93 -22.24
CA LEU A 188 -7.47 -17.12 -21.49
C LEU A 188 -6.11 -17.81 -21.53
N GLN A 189 -5.17 -17.25 -22.29
CA GLN A 189 -3.85 -17.84 -22.48
C GLN A 189 -3.01 -17.73 -21.21
N ASP A 190 -2.07 -18.66 -21.01
CA ASP A 190 -1.18 -18.65 -19.84
C ASP A 190 -0.41 -17.34 -19.67
N ARG A 191 -0.04 -16.70 -20.78
CA ARG A 191 0.57 -15.37 -20.78
C ARG A 191 -0.37 -14.30 -20.20
N ASP A 192 -1.66 -14.33 -20.51
CA ASP A 192 -2.66 -13.41 -19.95
C ASP A 192 -2.86 -13.67 -18.46
N LYS A 193 -2.95 -14.94 -18.04
CA LYS A 193 -3.02 -15.33 -16.62
C LYS A 193 -1.83 -14.75 -15.83
N ALA A 194 -0.63 -14.91 -16.39
CA ALA A 194 0.60 -14.40 -15.81
C ALA A 194 0.63 -12.87 -15.73
N ALA A 195 0.18 -12.18 -16.78
CA ALA A 195 0.07 -10.73 -16.80
C ALA A 195 -0.94 -10.20 -15.77
N HIS A 196 -2.05 -10.90 -15.53
CA HIS A 196 -2.98 -10.59 -14.44
C HIS A 196 -2.35 -10.75 -13.05
N HIS A 197 -1.47 -11.72 -12.85
CA HIS A 197 -0.75 -11.89 -11.58
C HIS A 197 0.36 -10.86 -11.39
N PHE A 198 1.05 -10.47 -12.46
CA PHE A 198 1.97 -9.34 -12.42
C PHE A 198 1.23 -8.03 -12.06
N ALA A 199 0.08 -7.76 -12.69
CA ALA A 199 -0.77 -6.61 -12.34
C ALA A 199 -1.22 -6.63 -10.88
N MET A 200 -1.56 -7.82 -10.35
CA MET A 200 -1.90 -8.00 -8.94
C MET A 200 -0.72 -7.74 -8.01
N MET A 201 0.49 -8.16 -8.37
CA MET A 201 1.70 -7.86 -7.62
C MET A 201 1.95 -6.35 -7.58
N TRP A 202 1.83 -5.66 -8.72
CA TRP A 202 1.93 -4.19 -8.76
C TRP A 202 0.91 -3.50 -7.87
N ALA A 203 -0.35 -3.95 -7.91
CA ALA A 203 -1.40 -3.42 -7.05
C ALA A 203 -1.11 -3.64 -5.54
N ALA A 204 -0.47 -4.75 -5.19
CA ALA A 204 -0.15 -5.10 -3.80
C ALA A 204 1.01 -4.28 -3.21
N VAL A 205 2.05 -3.99 -3.99
CA VAL A 205 3.27 -3.33 -3.45
C VAL A 205 3.46 -1.88 -3.89
N GLY A 206 2.90 -1.47 -5.02
CA GLY A 206 3.15 -0.15 -5.62
C GLY A 206 2.74 1.05 -4.76
N ASN A 207 1.82 0.85 -3.81
CA ASN A 207 1.40 1.87 -2.84
C ASN A 207 1.86 1.55 -1.42
N THR A 208 1.90 0.26 -1.04
CA THR A 208 2.28 -0.16 0.31
C THR A 208 3.74 0.20 0.61
N ILE A 209 4.67 0.01 -0.33
CA ILE A 209 6.09 0.31 -0.11
C ILE A 209 6.32 1.81 0.21
N PRO A 210 5.86 2.78 -0.62
CA PRO A 210 6.02 4.18 -0.28
C PRO A 210 5.22 4.58 0.98
N ALA A 211 4.07 3.96 1.26
CA ALA A 211 3.35 4.20 2.52
C ALA A 211 4.15 3.76 3.75
N ALA A 212 4.83 2.61 3.68
CA ALA A 212 5.70 2.11 4.73
C ALA A 212 6.87 3.06 4.98
N PHE A 213 7.47 3.57 3.90
CA PHE A 213 8.53 4.58 3.97
C PHE A 213 8.06 5.86 4.65
N TRP A 214 6.95 6.48 4.22
CA TRP A 214 6.49 7.74 4.80
C TRP A 214 6.13 7.59 6.27
N CYS A 215 5.48 6.49 6.65
CA CYS A 215 5.17 6.24 8.05
C CYS A 215 6.45 6.11 8.90
N LEU A 216 7.42 5.32 8.45
CA LEU A 216 8.64 5.12 9.21
C LEU A 216 9.47 6.41 9.26
N TYR A 217 9.59 7.13 8.13
CA TYR A 217 10.25 8.42 8.02
C TYR A 217 9.68 9.46 8.98
N HIS A 218 8.36 9.66 8.97
CA HIS A 218 7.72 10.64 9.86
C HIS A 218 7.87 10.29 11.34
N LEU A 219 7.78 9.00 11.69
CA LEU A 219 8.01 8.55 13.06
C LEU A 219 9.44 8.86 13.52
N ILE A 220 10.46 8.43 12.77
CA ILE A 220 11.87 8.67 13.17
C ILE A 220 12.29 10.14 13.08
N SER A 221 11.55 10.96 12.31
CA SER A 221 11.75 12.42 12.24
C SER A 221 11.08 13.17 13.40
N CYS A 222 10.19 12.51 14.16
CA CYS A 222 9.41 13.11 15.24
C CYS A 222 9.58 12.29 16.53
N PRO A 223 10.53 12.64 17.42
CA PRO A 223 10.82 11.87 18.64
C PRO A 223 9.59 11.62 19.52
N GLU A 224 8.70 12.61 19.63
CA GLU A 224 7.44 12.50 20.37
C GLU A 224 6.53 11.41 19.78
N ALA A 225 6.33 11.41 18.46
CA ALA A 225 5.54 10.40 17.76
C ALA A 225 6.16 9.00 17.92
N LEU A 226 7.48 8.90 17.75
CA LEU A 226 8.21 7.64 17.89
C LEU A 226 8.06 7.07 19.31
N ALA A 227 8.18 7.90 20.34
CA ALA A 227 8.03 7.50 21.73
C ALA A 227 6.59 7.03 22.02
N ALA A 228 5.58 7.80 21.59
CA ALA A 228 4.17 7.46 21.79
C ALA A 228 3.80 6.12 21.11
N VAL A 229 4.21 5.94 19.85
CA VAL A 229 3.94 4.70 19.09
C VAL A 229 4.70 3.52 19.67
N ARG A 230 5.96 3.69 20.11
CA ARG A 230 6.70 2.62 20.80
C ARG A 230 6.02 2.20 22.11
N ALA A 231 5.60 3.15 22.93
CA ALA A 231 4.90 2.87 24.17
C ALA A 231 3.59 2.10 23.93
N GLU A 232 2.82 2.51 22.92
CA GLU A 232 1.60 1.81 22.48
C GLU A 232 1.89 0.38 22.02
N ILE A 233 2.89 0.17 21.16
CA ILE A 233 3.30 -1.15 20.69
C ILE A 233 3.67 -2.06 21.87
N ILE A 234 4.49 -1.56 22.80
CA ILE A 234 4.92 -2.31 24.00
C ILE A 234 3.72 -2.72 24.84
N SER A 235 2.79 -1.80 25.09
CA SER A 235 1.58 -2.07 25.88
C SER A 235 0.68 -3.14 25.26
N VAL A 236 0.57 -3.17 23.92
CA VAL A 236 -0.33 -4.09 23.21
C VAL A 236 0.30 -5.46 22.98
N VAL A 237 1.59 -5.49 22.63
CA VAL A 237 2.32 -6.73 22.34
C VAL A 237 2.69 -7.47 23.62
N GLY A 238 3.00 -6.74 24.69
CA GLY A 238 3.37 -7.25 25.99
C GLY A 238 4.83 -7.73 26.06
N GLU A 239 5.44 -7.57 27.23
CA GLU A 239 6.88 -7.82 27.46
C GLU A 239 7.33 -9.24 27.08
N LYS A 240 6.47 -10.25 27.27
CA LYS A 240 6.77 -11.64 26.93
C LYS A 240 7.08 -11.78 25.43
N ASN A 241 6.18 -11.29 24.57
CA ASN A 241 6.34 -11.37 23.12
C ASN A 241 7.52 -10.51 22.65
N MET A 242 7.80 -9.40 23.31
CA MET A 242 8.98 -8.58 22.99
C MET A 242 10.31 -9.31 23.17
N LYS A 243 10.41 -10.20 24.17
CA LYS A 243 11.63 -11.01 24.36
C LYS A 243 11.76 -12.09 23.29
N LEU A 244 10.63 -12.64 22.87
CA LEU A 244 10.56 -13.76 21.94
C LEU A 244 10.74 -13.35 20.48
N ILE A 245 10.58 -12.08 20.12
CA ILE A 245 10.64 -11.57 18.73
C ILE A 245 11.93 -11.93 17.97
N PHE A 246 13.02 -12.19 18.69
CA PHE A 246 14.31 -12.60 18.10
C PHE A 246 14.47 -14.12 17.97
N GLU A 247 13.74 -14.90 18.78
CA GLU A 247 13.92 -16.34 18.92
C GLU A 247 12.84 -17.13 18.19
N GLU A 248 11.59 -16.65 18.22
CA GLU A 248 10.43 -17.31 17.64
C GLU A 248 9.45 -16.32 16.99
N ASP A 249 8.55 -16.86 16.17
CA ASP A 249 7.52 -16.06 15.52
C ASP A 249 6.41 -15.74 16.53
N ILE A 250 6.29 -14.46 16.93
CA ILE A 250 5.17 -13.99 17.74
C ILE A 250 3.92 -13.79 16.90
N THR A 251 2.76 -13.89 17.54
CA THR A 251 1.47 -13.56 16.91
C THR A 251 0.97 -12.22 17.41
N ILE A 252 0.71 -11.30 16.49
CA ILE A 252 -0.06 -10.08 16.76
C ILE A 252 -1.39 -10.21 16.02
N THR A 253 -2.46 -10.37 16.78
CA THR A 253 -3.81 -10.56 16.24
C THR A 253 -4.35 -9.30 15.60
N ARG A 254 -5.36 -9.41 14.72
CA ARG A 254 -6.05 -8.22 14.17
C ARG A 254 -6.63 -7.33 15.28
N GLN A 255 -7.20 -7.92 16.32
CA GLN A 255 -7.72 -7.17 17.47
C GLN A 255 -6.64 -6.37 18.20
N GLN A 256 -5.43 -6.92 18.34
CA GLN A 256 -4.29 -6.17 18.89
C GLN A 256 -3.86 -5.05 17.94
N LEU A 257 -3.82 -5.29 16.62
CA LEU A 257 -3.52 -4.24 15.65
C LEU A 257 -4.56 -3.10 15.71
N GLU A 258 -5.84 -3.40 15.93
CA GLU A 258 -6.93 -2.41 16.10
C GLU A 258 -6.76 -1.54 17.36
N GLN A 259 -6.06 -2.03 18.38
CA GLN A 259 -5.74 -1.26 19.60
C GLN A 259 -4.60 -0.26 19.41
N MET A 260 -3.83 -0.37 18.32
CA MET A 260 -2.72 0.54 18.02
C MET A 260 -3.23 1.81 17.31
N VAL A 261 -3.86 2.70 18.09
CA VAL A 261 -4.56 3.89 17.61
C VAL A 261 -3.58 4.98 17.16
N ASN A 262 -2.50 5.22 17.91
CA ASN A 262 -1.47 6.20 17.56
C ASN A 262 -0.68 5.74 16.32
N LEU A 263 -0.41 4.44 16.21
CA LEU A 263 0.21 3.88 15.01
C LEU A 263 -0.71 4.04 13.79
N GLU A 264 -2.01 3.74 13.92
CA GLU A 264 -2.95 3.94 12.82
C GLU A 264 -3.04 5.41 12.41
N SER A 265 -3.12 6.31 13.37
CA SER A 265 -3.14 7.75 13.13
C SER A 265 -1.86 8.22 12.44
N SER A 266 -0.69 7.67 12.81
CA SER A 266 0.59 7.96 12.14
C SER A 266 0.62 7.48 10.69
N ILE A 267 0.06 6.31 10.40
CA ILE A 267 -0.08 5.80 9.03
C ILE A 267 -1.04 6.68 8.24
N ASN A 268 -2.21 7.00 8.81
CA ASN A 268 -3.23 7.83 8.18
C ASN A 268 -2.74 9.25 7.90
N GLU A 269 -1.97 9.84 8.82
CA GLU A 269 -1.34 11.15 8.65
C GLU A 269 -0.26 11.12 7.57
N SER A 270 0.55 10.07 7.55
CA SER A 270 1.55 9.87 6.49
C SER A 270 0.87 9.78 5.13
N LEU A 271 -0.20 8.97 5.02
CA LEU A 271 -1.00 8.85 3.81
C LEU A 271 -1.71 10.17 3.44
N ARG A 272 -2.17 10.98 4.40
CA ARG A 272 -2.77 12.30 4.14
C ARG A 272 -1.75 13.22 3.45
N LEU A 273 -0.48 13.16 3.85
CA LEU A 273 0.59 14.01 3.31
C LEU A 273 1.16 13.49 1.98
N SER A 274 1.13 12.17 1.75
CA SER A 274 1.81 11.56 0.60
C SER A 274 0.87 10.99 -0.49
N SER A 275 -0.44 10.85 -0.22
CA SER A 275 -1.39 10.26 -1.17
C SER A 275 -1.96 11.31 -2.12
N VAL A 276 -1.69 11.08 -3.41
CA VAL A 276 -2.20 11.88 -4.51
C VAL A 276 -2.91 10.97 -5.49
N SER A 277 -4.09 10.49 -5.09
CA SER A 277 -4.91 9.60 -5.90
C SER A 277 -5.89 10.39 -6.78
N MET A 278 -6.05 9.98 -8.04
CA MET A 278 -7.15 10.45 -8.87
C MET A 278 -8.33 9.48 -8.81
N ASN A 279 -9.44 9.91 -8.21
CA ASN A 279 -10.65 9.11 -8.16
C ASN A 279 -11.50 9.40 -9.41
N ILE A 280 -11.32 8.59 -10.44
CA ILE A 280 -11.83 8.80 -11.80
C ILE A 280 -13.19 8.12 -12.01
N ARG A 281 -14.06 8.74 -12.79
CA ARG A 281 -15.29 8.17 -13.36
C ARG A 281 -15.39 8.57 -14.84
N VAL A 282 -15.93 7.67 -15.65
CA VAL A 282 -16.28 7.89 -17.05
C VAL A 282 -17.80 7.97 -17.16
N VAL A 283 -18.27 9.02 -17.80
CA VAL A 283 -19.70 9.27 -18.02
C VAL A 283 -20.23 8.30 -19.09
N GLN A 284 -21.27 7.54 -18.78
CA GLN A 284 -21.79 6.48 -19.66
C GLN A 284 -22.80 6.97 -20.71
N GLU A 285 -23.48 8.07 -20.42
CA GLU A 285 -24.49 8.71 -21.26
C GLU A 285 -24.57 10.20 -20.93
N ASP A 286 -25.09 11.02 -21.85
CA ASP A 286 -25.34 12.43 -21.56
C ASP A 286 -26.34 12.56 -20.41
N PHE A 287 -25.97 13.24 -19.33
CA PHE A 287 -26.87 13.43 -18.19
C PHE A 287 -26.54 14.68 -17.37
N CYS A 288 -27.51 15.14 -16.58
CA CYS A 288 -27.33 16.26 -15.67
C CYS A 288 -26.98 15.74 -14.27
N LEU A 289 -25.73 15.93 -13.85
CA LEU A 289 -25.25 15.58 -12.52
C LEU A 289 -25.65 16.67 -11.52
N ARG A 290 -26.45 16.30 -10.51
CA ARG A 290 -26.81 17.19 -9.41
C ARG A 290 -25.70 17.24 -8.35
N LEU A 291 -25.16 18.43 -8.11
CA LEU A 291 -24.12 18.73 -7.13
C LEU A 291 -24.74 19.44 -5.91
N GLY A 292 -25.15 18.65 -4.93
CA GLY A 292 -25.93 19.16 -3.78
C GLY A 292 -27.30 19.71 -4.19
N ASP A 293 -27.85 20.63 -3.40
CA ASP A 293 -29.24 21.05 -3.62
C ASP A 293 -29.41 22.12 -4.69
N GLN A 294 -28.40 22.94 -4.94
CA GLN A 294 -28.52 24.18 -5.72
C GLN A 294 -27.75 24.18 -7.05
N HIS A 295 -26.86 23.20 -7.27
CA HIS A 295 -26.00 23.19 -8.45
C HIS A 295 -26.20 21.92 -9.26
N SER A 296 -26.09 22.02 -10.57
CA SER A 296 -26.04 20.88 -11.47
C SER A 296 -25.15 21.17 -12.67
N ILE A 297 -24.60 20.12 -13.27
CA ILE A 297 -23.71 20.20 -14.43
C ILE A 297 -24.18 19.19 -15.47
N ASN A 298 -24.32 19.61 -16.71
CA ASN A 298 -24.55 18.71 -17.84
C ASN A 298 -23.22 18.06 -18.23
N LEU A 299 -23.17 16.73 -18.15
CA LEU A 299 -22.03 15.92 -18.52
C LEU A 299 -22.34 15.19 -19.83
N ARG A 300 -21.35 15.13 -20.71
CA ARG A 300 -21.45 14.40 -21.97
C ARG A 300 -20.93 12.98 -21.78
N LYS A 301 -21.48 12.05 -22.55
CA LYS A 301 -20.93 10.71 -22.66
C LYS A 301 -19.43 10.76 -22.96
N ASP A 302 -18.70 9.85 -22.31
CA ASP A 302 -17.24 9.71 -22.35
C ASP A 302 -16.43 10.83 -21.67
N ASP A 303 -17.07 11.86 -21.08
CA ASP A 303 -16.39 12.81 -20.21
C ASP A 303 -15.78 12.09 -18.99
N ILE A 304 -14.66 12.64 -18.49
CA ILE A 304 -14.01 12.18 -17.26
C ILE A 304 -14.37 13.11 -16.11
N VAL A 305 -14.98 12.56 -15.07
CA VAL A 305 -15.17 13.23 -13.78
C VAL A 305 -14.11 12.70 -12.81
N ALA A 306 -13.28 13.59 -12.26
CA ALA A 306 -12.23 13.21 -11.33
C ALA A 306 -12.39 13.96 -10.00
N LEU A 307 -12.22 13.24 -8.89
CA LEU A 307 -11.96 13.86 -7.58
C LEU A 307 -10.46 13.76 -7.29
N TYR A 308 -9.91 14.81 -6.69
CA TYR A 308 -8.52 14.88 -6.29
C TYR A 308 -8.44 15.17 -4.78
N PRO A 309 -8.50 14.11 -3.95
CA PRO A 309 -8.65 14.24 -2.50
C PRO A 309 -7.49 14.94 -1.79
N GLU A 310 -6.30 15.05 -2.41
CA GLU A 310 -5.17 15.84 -1.87
C GLU A 310 -5.62 17.26 -1.52
N SER A 311 -6.52 17.85 -2.31
CA SER A 311 -7.07 19.18 -2.03
C SER A 311 -7.91 19.27 -0.74
N THR A 312 -8.50 18.16 -0.31
CA THR A 312 -9.16 18.02 1.01
C THR A 312 -8.13 17.71 2.08
N HIS A 313 -7.18 16.84 1.77
CA HIS A 313 -6.14 16.39 2.69
C HIS A 313 -5.25 17.55 3.14
N LEU A 314 -4.98 18.52 2.28
CA LEU A 314 -4.14 19.69 2.58
C LEU A 314 -4.94 20.98 2.83
N ASP A 315 -6.26 20.88 3.06
CA ASP A 315 -7.14 22.03 3.30
C ASP A 315 -6.94 22.59 4.72
N PRO A 316 -6.47 23.85 4.88
CA PRO A 316 -6.24 24.44 6.20
C PRO A 316 -7.52 24.70 7.01
N GLU A 317 -8.70 24.72 6.38
CA GLU A 317 -9.97 24.81 7.11
C GLU A 317 -10.36 23.48 7.77
N ILE A 318 -9.86 22.35 7.23
CA ILE A 318 -10.13 21.00 7.72
C ILE A 318 -9.03 20.56 8.68
N TYR A 319 -7.79 20.87 8.33
CA TYR A 319 -6.58 20.41 9.01
C TYR A 319 -5.70 21.58 9.38
N ASP A 320 -5.59 21.86 10.68
CA ASP A 320 -4.62 22.85 11.18
C ASP A 320 -3.18 22.44 10.82
N GLN A 321 -2.38 23.42 10.38
CA GLN A 321 -1.02 23.20 9.84
C GLN A 321 -0.99 22.01 8.85
N PRO A 322 -1.70 22.09 7.72
CA PRO A 322 -1.98 20.92 6.88
C PRO A 322 -0.73 20.31 6.24
N GLN A 323 0.38 21.03 6.14
CA GLN A 323 1.63 20.51 5.60
C GLN A 323 2.49 19.81 6.66
N ARG A 324 2.16 19.95 7.95
CA ARG A 324 2.95 19.39 9.05
C ARG A 324 2.42 18.01 9.43
N PHE A 325 3.34 17.07 9.61
CA PHE A 325 3.03 15.78 10.22
C PHE A 325 2.61 15.94 11.68
N ARG A 326 1.45 15.38 12.03
CA ARG A 326 0.93 15.27 13.40
C ARG A 326 0.42 13.85 13.65
N PHE A 327 1.19 13.08 14.42
CA PHE A 327 0.88 11.67 14.69
C PHE A 327 -0.46 11.46 15.40
N ASP A 328 -0.94 12.46 16.13
CA ASP A 328 -2.18 12.49 16.92
C ASP A 328 -3.38 13.04 16.13
N ARG A 329 -3.22 13.43 14.85
CA ARG A 329 -4.27 14.14 14.09
C ARG A 329 -5.59 13.37 13.99
N PHE A 330 -5.51 12.04 13.95
CA PHE A 330 -6.65 11.14 13.89
C PHE A 330 -6.92 10.45 15.23
N VAL A 331 -6.52 11.08 16.35
CA VAL A 331 -6.77 10.59 17.72
C VAL A 331 -7.60 11.60 18.51
N GLU A 332 -8.63 11.12 19.21
CA GLU A 332 -9.43 11.90 20.15
C GLU A 332 -9.84 10.98 21.30
N ASP A 333 -9.56 11.38 22.54
CA ASP A 333 -9.84 10.59 23.76
C ASP A 333 -9.32 9.13 23.71
N GLY A 334 -8.14 8.94 23.12
CA GLY A 334 -7.50 7.62 22.97
C GLY A 334 -8.18 6.70 21.94
N LYS A 335 -9.06 7.23 21.09
CA LYS A 335 -9.76 6.52 20.01
C LYS A 335 -9.54 7.19 18.67
N GLU A 336 -9.93 6.50 17.60
CA GLU A 336 -9.91 7.08 16.26
C GLU A 336 -10.84 8.31 16.19
N LYS A 337 -10.28 9.44 15.76
CA LYS A 337 -11.01 10.66 15.43
C LYS A 337 -11.48 10.60 13.99
N THR A 338 -12.80 10.68 13.80
CA THR A 338 -13.43 10.69 12.46
C THR A 338 -14.16 12.00 12.14
N ASP A 339 -14.09 12.95 13.06
CA ASP A 339 -14.86 14.20 13.03
C ASP A 339 -13.96 15.37 12.61
N PHE A 340 -14.06 15.73 11.34
CA PHE A 340 -13.40 16.89 10.74
C PHE A 340 -14.43 17.81 10.11
N TYR A 341 -14.18 19.12 10.13
CA TYR A 341 -15.17 20.13 9.78
C TYR A 341 -14.60 21.13 8.78
N LYS A 342 -15.46 21.66 7.91
CA LYS A 342 -15.17 22.81 7.05
C LYS A 342 -16.39 23.72 7.05
N CYS A 343 -16.20 25.02 7.24
CA CYS A 343 -17.30 25.99 7.37
C CYS A 343 -18.40 25.54 8.37
N GLY A 344 -18.00 24.94 9.51
CA GLY A 344 -18.93 24.43 10.54
C GLY A 344 -19.72 23.16 10.17
N GLN A 345 -19.44 22.54 9.01
CA GLN A 345 -20.11 21.32 8.55
C GLN A 345 -19.16 20.12 8.56
N LYS A 346 -19.64 18.96 9.03
CA LYS A 346 -18.85 17.73 9.10
C LYS A 346 -18.49 17.23 7.70
N VAL A 347 -17.20 17.04 7.44
CA VAL A 347 -16.65 16.55 6.19
C VAL A 347 -16.68 15.02 6.18
N ARG A 348 -17.63 14.43 5.45
CA ARG A 348 -17.79 12.97 5.38
C ARG A 348 -16.57 12.23 4.80
N TYR A 349 -15.95 12.80 3.79
CA TYR A 349 -14.80 12.22 3.11
C TYR A 349 -13.54 13.02 3.43
N TYR A 350 -13.18 13.08 4.71
CA TYR A 350 -12.05 13.85 5.21
C TYR A 350 -10.71 13.23 4.77
N LEU A 351 -10.59 11.91 4.79
CA LEU A 351 -9.41 11.15 4.39
C LEU A 351 -9.80 10.09 3.34
N MET A 352 -9.03 9.97 2.25
CA MET A 352 -9.37 9.10 1.10
C MET A 352 -8.15 8.42 0.42
N PRO A 353 -7.12 7.94 1.14
CA PRO A 353 -5.93 7.35 0.53
C PRO A 353 -6.22 6.01 -0.18
N PHE A 354 -7.32 5.36 0.19
CA PHE A 354 -7.78 4.10 -0.43
C PHE A 354 -8.94 4.31 -1.40
N GLY A 355 -9.23 5.54 -1.84
CA GLY A 355 -10.41 5.85 -2.65
C GLY A 355 -11.71 5.79 -1.84
N SER A 356 -12.84 5.58 -2.52
CA SER A 356 -14.18 5.63 -1.89
C SER A 356 -15.27 4.97 -2.74
N GLY A 357 -16.32 4.46 -2.08
CA GLY A 357 -17.47 3.86 -2.77
C GLY A 357 -17.06 2.61 -3.56
N ALA A 358 -17.61 2.45 -4.77
CA ALA A 358 -17.31 1.29 -5.63
C ALA A 358 -15.84 1.21 -6.09
N THR A 359 -15.08 2.31 -6.00
CA THR A 359 -13.67 2.38 -6.41
C THR A 359 -12.71 2.42 -5.24
N GLN A 360 -13.16 1.96 -4.09
CA GLN A 360 -12.32 1.83 -2.91
C GLN A 360 -11.41 0.61 -3.05
N CYS A 361 -10.15 0.73 -2.61
CA CYS A 361 -9.18 -0.34 -2.65
C CYS A 361 -9.71 -1.59 -1.92
N PRO A 362 -9.77 -2.76 -2.59
CA PRO A 362 -10.22 -3.99 -1.96
C PRO A 362 -9.25 -4.50 -0.90
N GLY A 363 -7.94 -4.25 -1.07
CA GLY A 363 -6.88 -4.68 -0.16
C GLY A 363 -6.65 -3.76 1.04
N ARG A 364 -7.40 -2.67 1.23
CA ARG A 364 -7.14 -1.64 2.25
C ARG A 364 -6.98 -2.17 3.69
N PHE A 365 -7.73 -3.22 4.05
CA PHE A 365 -7.65 -3.80 5.39
C PHE A 365 -6.35 -4.58 5.56
N PHE A 366 -5.95 -5.33 4.53
CA PHE A 366 -4.65 -6.00 4.51
C PHE A 366 -3.51 -4.98 4.47
N ALA A 367 -3.63 -3.92 3.66
CA ALA A 367 -2.64 -2.84 3.57
C ALA A 367 -2.42 -2.17 4.94
N MET A 368 -3.49 -1.86 5.68
CA MET A 368 -3.36 -1.28 7.02
C MET A 368 -2.71 -2.28 7.99
N ASN A 369 -3.11 -3.55 7.95
CA ASN A 369 -2.51 -4.58 8.80
C ASN A 369 -1.02 -4.74 8.50
N GLU A 370 -0.62 -4.88 7.23
CA GLU A 370 0.79 -5.09 6.87
C GLU A 370 1.66 -3.87 7.20
N LEU A 371 1.15 -2.65 7.06
CA LEU A 371 1.85 -1.43 7.46
C LEU A 371 2.04 -1.36 8.98
N LYS A 372 1.00 -1.65 9.77
CA LYS A 372 1.10 -1.70 11.23
C LYS A 372 2.09 -2.76 11.68
N GLN A 373 2.01 -3.96 11.09
CA GLN A 373 2.94 -5.05 11.39
C GLN A 373 4.38 -4.68 11.04
N PHE A 374 4.61 -4.10 9.86
CA PHE A 374 5.92 -3.62 9.44
C PHE A 374 6.53 -2.66 10.45
N VAL A 375 5.82 -1.59 10.80
CA VAL A 375 6.31 -0.59 11.76
C VAL A 375 6.50 -1.22 13.15
N CYS A 376 5.53 -2.01 13.61
CA CYS A 376 5.57 -2.67 14.91
C CYS A 376 6.80 -3.57 15.06
N VAL A 377 6.99 -4.54 14.17
CA VAL A 377 8.11 -5.49 14.25
C VAL A 377 9.44 -4.75 14.06
N THR A 378 9.51 -3.80 13.14
CA THR A 378 10.72 -3.00 12.90
C THR A 378 11.16 -2.22 14.15
N LEU A 379 10.22 -1.56 14.84
CA LEU A 379 10.52 -0.78 16.06
C LEU A 379 10.75 -1.66 17.31
N LEU A 380 10.20 -2.89 17.33
CA LEU A 380 10.50 -3.87 18.36
C LEU A 380 11.92 -4.43 18.22
N MET A 381 12.37 -4.65 16.99
CA MET A 381 13.67 -5.27 16.71
C MET A 381 14.83 -4.25 16.65
N CYS A 382 14.56 -2.98 16.34
CA CYS A 382 15.61 -1.99 16.10
C CYS A 382 15.37 -0.65 16.80
N GLU A 383 16.49 0.00 17.14
CA GLU A 383 16.57 1.44 17.28
C GLU A 383 16.87 2.06 15.92
N MET A 384 16.29 3.23 15.65
CA MET A 384 16.38 3.90 14.36
C MET A 384 16.42 5.41 14.57
N GLN A 385 17.24 6.10 13.79
CA GLN A 385 17.32 7.56 13.74
C GLN A 385 17.78 8.01 12.35
N LEU A 386 17.39 9.22 11.93
CA LEU A 386 17.94 9.80 10.71
C LEU A 386 19.45 10.06 10.87
N SER A 387 20.18 10.00 9.77
CA SER A 387 21.58 10.43 9.77
C SER A 387 21.69 11.94 10.00
N GLU A 388 22.84 12.38 10.51
CA GLU A 388 23.13 13.81 10.71
C GLU A 388 23.04 14.58 9.38
N ASN A 389 22.50 15.80 9.41
CA ASN A 389 22.31 16.67 8.24
C ASN A 389 21.43 16.08 7.12
N GLN A 390 20.62 15.06 7.41
CA GLN A 390 19.67 14.51 6.46
C GLN A 390 18.67 15.57 5.99
N GLN A 391 18.56 15.75 4.68
CA GLN A 391 17.56 16.63 4.07
C GLN A 391 16.15 16.05 4.24
N GLU A 392 15.15 16.94 4.28
CA GLU A 392 13.74 16.56 4.31
C GLU A 392 13.37 15.72 3.07
N ALA A 393 12.53 14.71 3.27
CA ALA A 393 12.06 13.88 2.18
C ALA A 393 11.06 14.64 1.30
N MET A 394 11.30 14.63 0.00
CA MET A 394 10.46 15.30 -0.99
C MET A 394 9.67 14.28 -1.79
N LEU A 395 8.41 14.59 -2.10
CA LEU A 395 7.55 13.73 -2.89
C LEU A 395 7.92 13.75 -4.38
N ASP A 396 7.97 12.58 -5.02
CA ASP A 396 8.08 12.45 -6.47
C ASP A 396 6.74 12.75 -7.15
N LYS A 397 6.57 14.01 -7.55
CA LYS A 397 5.37 14.51 -8.23
C LYS A 397 5.13 13.88 -9.61
N SER A 398 6.10 13.19 -10.20
CA SER A 398 5.88 12.47 -11.47
C SER A 398 4.84 11.36 -11.34
N ARG A 399 4.54 10.93 -10.11
CA ARG A 399 3.57 9.88 -9.79
C ARG A 399 2.21 10.38 -9.33
N ALA A 400 1.97 11.70 -9.41
CA ALA A 400 0.68 12.28 -9.06
C ALA A 400 -0.47 11.59 -9.83
N GLY A 401 -1.52 11.23 -9.11
CA GLY A 401 -2.69 10.52 -9.60
C GLY A 401 -2.64 9.00 -9.47
N LEU A 402 -1.46 8.41 -9.19
CA LEU A 402 -1.27 6.96 -9.09
C LEU A 402 -1.41 6.38 -7.68
N GLY A 403 -1.57 7.24 -6.67
CA GLY A 403 -1.68 6.83 -5.27
C GLY A 403 -0.65 7.50 -4.38
N VAL A 404 0.10 6.72 -3.61
CA VAL A 404 1.12 7.23 -2.69
C VAL A 404 2.39 7.59 -3.47
N MET A 405 2.81 8.85 -3.42
CA MET A 405 4.03 9.29 -4.10
C MET A 405 5.27 8.85 -3.29
N PRO A 406 6.28 8.22 -3.87
CA PRO A 406 7.53 7.84 -3.21
C PRO A 406 8.43 9.07 -2.97
N PRO A 407 9.50 8.93 -2.19
CA PRO A 407 10.51 9.97 -2.08
C PRO A 407 11.29 10.12 -3.40
N VAL A 408 11.64 11.35 -3.78
CA VAL A 408 12.50 11.64 -4.95
C VAL A 408 13.99 11.70 -4.57
N ASN A 409 14.30 12.08 -3.34
CA ASN A 409 15.66 12.13 -2.80
C ASN A 409 15.92 10.95 -1.88
N GLN A 410 17.18 10.52 -1.82
CA GLN A 410 17.63 9.47 -0.90
C GLN A 410 17.56 9.95 0.55
N ILE A 411 17.01 9.12 1.42
CA ILE A 411 16.95 9.38 2.85
C ILE A 411 17.81 8.36 3.58
N THR A 412 18.91 8.82 4.14
CA THR A 412 19.83 8.00 4.90
C THR A 412 19.41 7.97 6.36
N PHE A 413 19.42 6.78 6.94
CA PHE A 413 19.13 6.56 8.35
C PHE A 413 20.14 5.57 8.94
N LYS A 414 20.25 5.62 10.27
CA LYS A 414 21.00 4.65 11.04
C LYS A 414 20.04 3.76 11.81
N TYR A 415 20.33 2.46 11.86
CA TYR A 415 19.63 1.53 12.72
C TYR A 415 20.59 0.62 13.47
N ARG A 416 20.15 0.14 14.62
CA ARG A 416 20.86 -0.84 15.43
C ARG A 416 19.87 -1.88 15.92
N THR A 417 20.19 -3.15 15.72
CA THR A 417 19.41 -4.27 16.27
C THR A 417 19.48 -4.24 17.80
N LYS A 418 18.34 -4.33 18.46
CA LYS A 418 18.28 -4.38 19.92
C LYS A 418 18.70 -5.76 20.41
N LYS A 419 19.43 -5.83 21.54
CA LYS A 419 19.76 -7.12 22.15
C LYS A 419 18.57 -7.66 22.96
N PRO A 420 18.46 -8.98 23.14
CA PRO A 420 17.50 -9.56 24.09
C PRO A 420 17.71 -8.94 25.50
N GLY A 421 16.79 -8.06 25.91
CA GLY A 421 16.84 -7.36 27.20
C GLY A 421 17.06 -5.84 27.15
N ASP A 422 17.46 -5.26 26.03
CA ASP A 422 17.67 -3.79 25.91
C ASP A 422 16.37 -3.00 26.06
N ASN A 423 15.23 -3.60 25.68
CA ASN A 423 13.90 -3.02 25.85
C ASN A 423 13.47 -2.78 27.32
N MET A 424 14.27 -3.20 28.31
CA MET A 424 13.97 -3.03 29.74
C MET A 424 14.71 -1.86 30.41
N LYS A 425 15.64 -1.18 29.73
CA LYS A 425 16.25 0.04 30.28
C LYS A 425 15.26 1.20 30.12
N ARG A 426 14.43 1.39 31.16
CA ARG A 426 13.71 2.64 31.38
C ARG A 426 14.72 3.78 31.32
N GLU A 427 14.46 4.77 30.48
CA GLU A 427 15.00 6.11 30.66
C GLU A 427 14.48 6.60 32.02
N GLU A 428 15.36 6.59 33.03
CA GLU A 428 15.17 7.31 34.29
C GLU A 428 15.30 8.82 34.09
#